data_AF-A0ABD3G0J3-F1
#
_entry.id   AF-A0ABD3G0J3-F1
#
_cell.length_a   1.000
_cell.length_b   1.000
_cell.length_c   1.000
_cell.angle_alpha   90.00
_cell.angle_beta   90.00
_cell.angle_gamma   90.00
#
_symmetry.space_group_name_H-M   'P 1'
#
loop_
_entity.id
_entity.type
_entity.pdbx_description
1 polymer ?
#
loop_
_entity_poly.entity_id
_entity_poly.type
_entity_poly.pdbx_seq_one_letter_code
_entity_poly.pdbx_strand_id
1 'polypeptide(L)'
;MRFFSSGNTKNRAQDIHAKLPLPPASLQSSGQTPKDVTIVYTGGALCVTLQRSKARFLEDEGPARLVWSKDQRLGITFVEISQDSVAVKDVPGMRNDMSPGQELIGVNKVSVKGKSLQEVMELLQSARSPCVLTFTPPPSPIVVSEVLGPARLLGVRKGMVLRSVDDSSMVGAKLADVSSALHGASENSPVRLTFSSYDKVVYPRVRSPSLAEEPESSRITLRNTLCIGAVVAAFSL
;
A
#
# COMPACT_ATOMS: atom_id res chain seq x y z
N MET A 1 -38.49 -4.98 -86.14
CA MET A 1 -39.09 -5.86 -85.11
C MET A 1 -38.68 -5.34 -83.74
N ARG A 2 -39.65 -5.09 -82.86
CA ARG A 2 -39.44 -4.77 -81.44
C ARG A 2 -39.42 -6.08 -80.65
N PHE A 3 -38.49 -6.22 -79.72
CA PHE A 3 -38.74 -6.77 -78.40
C PHE A 3 -37.91 -5.99 -77.37
N PHE A 4 -38.62 -5.39 -76.42
CA PHE A 4 -38.16 -4.83 -75.15
C PHE A 4 -37.81 -6.01 -74.21
N SER A 5 -37.06 -5.92 -73.10
CA SER A 5 -36.89 -4.84 -72.14
C SER A 5 -35.86 -5.23 -71.06
N SER A 6 -35.24 -4.22 -70.46
CA SER A 6 -34.90 -4.07 -69.03
C SER A 6 -33.74 -4.87 -68.41
N GLY A 7 -32.84 -4.14 -67.72
CA GLY A 7 -31.93 -4.74 -66.74
C GLY A 7 -30.65 -3.96 -66.44
N ASN A 8 -30.79 -2.75 -65.90
CA ASN A 8 -29.70 -1.85 -65.52
C ASN A 8 -28.74 -2.52 -64.50
N THR A 9 -27.45 -2.60 -64.84
CA THR A 9 -26.36 -3.09 -63.98
C THR A 9 -26.12 -2.13 -62.82
N LYS A 10 -26.68 -2.46 -61.65
CA LYS A 10 -26.35 -1.83 -60.37
C LYS A 10 -25.26 -2.66 -59.68
N ASN A 11 -24.08 -2.06 -59.52
CA ASN A 11 -23.02 -2.53 -58.64
C ASN A 11 -23.58 -2.77 -57.23
N ARG A 12 -23.73 -4.04 -56.84
CA ARG A 12 -23.97 -4.45 -55.47
C ARG A 12 -22.66 -5.02 -54.93
N ALA A 13 -21.89 -4.18 -54.27
CA ALA A 13 -20.84 -4.63 -53.37
C ALA A 13 -21.48 -5.61 -52.37
N GLN A 14 -20.97 -6.83 -52.34
CA GLN A 14 -21.32 -7.79 -51.31
C GLN A 14 -20.71 -7.30 -50.00
N ASP A 15 -21.63 -6.87 -49.14
CA ASP A 15 -21.45 -6.54 -47.75
C ASP A 15 -21.01 -7.80 -46.99
N ILE A 16 -19.70 -7.95 -46.74
CA ILE A 16 -19.17 -8.99 -45.85
C ILE A 16 -19.38 -8.51 -44.42
N HIS A 17 -20.63 -8.46 -43.99
CA HIS A 17 -20.99 -8.37 -42.58
C HIS A 17 -20.79 -9.75 -41.94
N ALA A 18 -19.52 -10.16 -41.81
CA ALA A 18 -19.16 -11.21 -40.88
C ALA A 18 -19.37 -10.65 -39.47
N LYS A 19 -20.57 -10.88 -38.91
CA LYS A 19 -20.80 -10.81 -37.47
C LYS A 19 -19.76 -11.72 -36.80
N LEU A 20 -18.67 -11.12 -36.34
CA LEU A 20 -17.78 -11.76 -35.40
C LEU A 20 -18.64 -12.19 -34.20
N PRO A 21 -18.60 -13.47 -33.79
CA PRO A 21 -19.25 -13.88 -32.56
C PRO A 21 -18.66 -13.04 -31.43
N LEU A 22 -19.54 -12.43 -30.64
CA LEU A 22 -19.15 -11.78 -29.40
C LEU A 22 -18.27 -12.78 -28.61
N PRO A 23 -17.12 -12.34 -28.08
CA PRO A 23 -16.29 -13.23 -27.28
C PRO A 23 -17.15 -13.80 -26.13
N PRO A 24 -16.97 -15.09 -25.78
CA PRO A 24 -17.72 -15.70 -24.69
C PRO A 24 -17.60 -14.84 -23.43
N ALA A 25 -18.71 -14.73 -22.69
CA ALA A 25 -18.88 -13.92 -21.48
C ALA A 25 -18.00 -14.36 -20.28
N SER A 26 -16.86 -14.98 -20.53
CA SER A 26 -15.85 -15.39 -19.55
C SER A 26 -14.71 -14.37 -19.36
N LEU A 27 -14.78 -13.19 -20.02
CA LEU A 27 -13.83 -12.08 -19.84
C LEU A 27 -14.48 -10.78 -19.33
N GLN A 28 -15.61 -10.90 -18.63
CA GLN A 28 -16.10 -9.82 -17.77
C GLN A 28 -15.81 -10.22 -16.32
N SER A 29 -14.62 -9.86 -15.80
CA SER A 29 -14.41 -9.85 -14.35
C SER A 29 -15.15 -8.65 -13.76
N SER A 30 -16.47 -8.71 -13.79
CA SER A 30 -17.32 -7.92 -12.91
C SER A 30 -17.01 -8.32 -11.47
N GLY A 31 -16.58 -7.34 -10.66
CA GLY A 31 -16.71 -7.40 -9.20
C GLY A 31 -15.74 -8.28 -8.41
N GLN A 32 -14.58 -8.67 -8.94
CA GLN A 32 -13.59 -9.35 -8.09
C GLN A 32 -12.81 -8.30 -7.29
N THR A 33 -13.13 -8.18 -6.00
CA THR A 33 -12.29 -7.44 -5.05
C THR A 33 -10.83 -7.86 -5.26
N PRO A 34 -9.86 -6.91 -5.34
CA PRO A 34 -8.50 -7.30 -5.66
C PRO A 34 -8.00 -8.27 -4.58
N LYS A 35 -7.79 -9.52 -5.00
CA LYS A 35 -7.17 -10.55 -4.16
C LYS A 35 -5.72 -10.13 -3.94
N ASP A 36 -5.21 -10.46 -2.77
CA ASP A 36 -3.83 -10.19 -2.43
C ASP A 36 -2.95 -10.98 -3.41
N VAL A 37 -1.92 -10.32 -3.94
CA VAL A 37 -1.00 -10.87 -4.94
C VAL A 37 0.34 -11.05 -4.28
N THR A 38 0.79 -12.30 -4.13
CA THR A 38 2.13 -12.60 -3.64
C THR A 38 3.01 -13.03 -4.81
N ILE A 39 4.16 -12.37 -4.95
CA ILE A 39 5.19 -12.73 -5.92
C ILE A 39 6.48 -13.11 -5.20
N VAL A 40 7.25 -14.00 -5.81
CA VAL A 40 8.59 -14.37 -5.35
C VAL A 40 9.60 -13.60 -6.20
N TYR A 41 10.42 -12.78 -5.56
CA TYR A 41 11.43 -11.94 -6.18
C TYR A 41 12.81 -12.52 -5.90
N THR A 42 13.50 -12.94 -6.95
CA THR A 42 14.82 -13.60 -6.90
C THR A 42 15.96 -12.67 -7.32
N GLY A 43 15.77 -11.35 -7.18
CA GLY A 43 16.71 -10.36 -7.71
C GLY A 43 16.44 -9.96 -9.16
N GLY A 44 17.09 -8.90 -9.62
CA GLY A 44 16.91 -8.34 -10.97
C GLY A 44 15.83 -7.27 -11.08
N ALA A 45 15.18 -7.16 -12.24
CA ALA A 45 14.18 -6.13 -12.47
C ALA A 45 12.82 -6.50 -11.85
N LEU A 46 12.45 -5.82 -10.77
CA LEU A 46 11.16 -6.02 -10.10
C LEU A 46 9.94 -5.76 -10.99
N CYS A 47 10.12 -5.06 -12.12
CA CYS A 47 9.06 -4.75 -13.10
C CYS A 47 7.89 -3.94 -12.53
N VAL A 48 8.07 -3.31 -11.37
CA VAL A 48 7.16 -2.31 -10.80
C VAL A 48 7.94 -1.12 -10.28
N THR A 49 7.31 0.05 -10.32
CA THR A 49 7.81 1.24 -9.64
C THR A 49 7.02 1.43 -8.35
N LEU A 50 7.75 1.60 -7.24
CA LEU A 50 7.17 1.83 -5.92
C LEU A 50 7.33 3.29 -5.52
N GLN A 51 6.27 3.89 -5.00
CA GLN A 51 6.32 5.25 -4.44
C GLN A 51 5.41 5.33 -3.22
N ARG A 52 5.64 6.32 -2.36
CA ARG A 52 4.60 6.68 -1.38
C ARG A 52 3.41 7.28 -2.10
N SER A 53 2.20 6.88 -1.70
CA SER A 53 0.98 7.45 -2.24
C SER A 53 0.97 8.97 -2.05
N LYS A 54 0.66 9.71 -3.12
CA LYS A 54 0.46 11.17 -3.10
C LYS A 54 -0.94 11.58 -2.64
N ALA A 55 -1.84 10.61 -2.45
CA ALA A 55 -3.17 10.89 -1.91
C ALA A 55 -2.99 11.47 -0.50
N ARG A 56 -3.52 12.68 -0.29
CA ARG A 56 -3.41 13.48 0.94
C ARG A 56 -4.15 12.90 2.15
N PHE A 57 -4.63 11.67 2.06
CA PHE A 57 -5.73 11.14 2.88
C PHE A 57 -5.34 10.63 4.27
N LEU A 58 -4.10 10.83 4.71
CA LEU A 58 -3.69 10.54 6.08
C LEU A 58 -3.26 11.79 6.85
N GLU A 59 -3.13 12.95 6.20
CA GLU A 59 -2.84 14.21 6.92
C GLU A 59 -4.11 14.80 7.58
N ASP A 60 -5.30 14.52 7.03
CA ASP A 60 -6.59 14.94 7.62
C ASP A 60 -7.01 14.06 8.81
N GLU A 61 -6.44 12.86 8.93
CA GLU A 61 -6.51 12.09 10.17
C GLU A 61 -5.49 12.70 11.12
N GLY A 62 -5.96 13.58 12.02
CA GLY A 62 -5.16 14.05 13.14
C GLY A 62 -4.54 12.91 13.97
N PRO A 63 -3.76 13.22 15.01
CA PRO A 63 -3.04 12.23 15.79
C PRO A 63 -3.91 11.03 16.19
N ALA A 64 -3.45 9.82 15.90
CA ALA A 64 -4.17 8.61 16.30
C ALA A 64 -4.13 8.46 17.82
N ARG A 65 -5.26 8.18 18.45
CA ARG A 65 -5.38 8.03 19.91
C ARG A 65 -5.83 6.62 20.25
N LEU A 66 -5.05 5.94 21.09
CA LEU A 66 -5.36 4.63 21.62
C LEU A 66 -5.58 4.72 23.12
N VAL A 67 -6.77 4.34 23.57
CA VAL A 67 -7.04 4.16 25.01
C VAL A 67 -6.67 2.73 25.38
N TRP A 68 -5.74 2.59 26.32
CA TRP A 68 -5.22 1.31 26.78
C TRP A 68 -5.32 1.22 28.30
N SER A 69 -5.96 0.16 28.79
CA SER A 69 -6.03 -0.15 30.21
C SER A 69 -4.94 -1.15 30.60
N LYS A 70 -4.25 -0.91 31.72
CA LYS A 70 -3.08 -1.71 32.13
C LYS A 70 -3.38 -3.16 32.51
N ASP A 71 -4.64 -3.48 32.79
CA ASP A 71 -5.15 -4.84 32.96
C ASP A 71 -5.16 -5.64 31.64
N GLN A 72 -4.96 -4.96 30.51
CA GLN A 72 -4.92 -5.58 29.18
C GLN A 72 -3.50 -5.56 28.61
N ARG A 73 -3.18 -6.55 27.77
CA ARG A 73 -1.96 -6.51 26.96
C ARG A 73 -2.09 -5.40 25.92
N LEU A 74 -1.08 -4.54 25.83
CA LEU A 74 -1.07 -3.45 24.84
C LEU A 74 -1.10 -4.00 23.39
N GLY A 75 -0.44 -5.14 23.14
CA GLY A 75 -0.45 -5.79 21.82
C GLY A 75 0.23 -4.96 20.73
N ILE A 76 1.15 -4.08 21.10
CA ILE A 76 1.93 -3.24 20.21
C ILE A 76 3.39 -3.39 20.59
N THR A 77 4.25 -3.56 19.59
CA THR A 77 5.71 -3.56 19.77
C THR A 77 6.25 -2.22 19.32
N PHE A 78 7.09 -1.61 20.16
CA PHE A 78 7.78 -0.37 19.85
C PHE A 78 9.20 -0.64 19.33
N VAL A 79 9.72 0.28 18.53
CA VAL A 79 11.10 0.33 18.08
C VAL A 79 11.59 1.77 18.11
N GLU A 80 12.87 1.95 18.46
CA GLU A 80 13.53 3.24 18.39
C GLU A 80 14.00 3.48 16.95
N ILE A 81 13.53 4.57 16.32
CA ILE A 81 13.84 4.90 14.92
C ILE A 81 14.94 5.96 14.80
N SER A 82 15.14 6.74 15.86
CA SER A 82 16.24 7.68 16.10
C SER A 82 16.45 7.76 17.61
N GLN A 83 17.56 8.35 18.08
CA GLN A 83 17.92 8.44 19.50
C GLN A 83 16.84 9.01 20.44
N ASP A 84 15.77 9.57 19.88
CA ASP A 84 14.75 10.37 20.56
C ASP A 84 13.33 10.15 20.01
N SER A 85 13.12 9.08 19.22
CA SER A 85 11.82 8.78 18.63
C SER A 85 11.51 7.28 18.67
N VAL A 86 10.30 6.99 19.14
CA VAL A 86 9.77 5.65 19.33
C VAL A 86 8.59 5.45 18.40
N ALA A 87 8.68 4.46 17.52
CA ALA A 87 7.64 4.12 16.57
C ALA A 87 7.05 2.73 16.81
N VAL A 88 5.85 2.52 16.29
CA VAL A 88 5.22 1.19 16.24
C VAL A 88 5.98 0.33 15.24
N LYS A 89 6.54 -0.79 15.72
CA LYS A 89 7.18 -1.82 14.89
C LYS A 89 6.17 -2.80 14.34
N ASP A 90 5.30 -3.30 15.21
CA ASP A 90 4.34 -4.35 14.89
C ASP A 90 3.09 -4.24 15.76
N VAL A 91 1.96 -4.67 15.19
CA VAL A 91 0.64 -4.68 15.82
C VAL A 91 0.02 -6.06 15.59
N PRO A 92 0.48 -7.09 16.32
CA PRO A 92 -0.05 -8.44 16.17
C PRO A 92 -1.55 -8.47 16.48
N GLY A 93 -2.34 -9.05 15.57
CA GLY A 93 -3.79 -9.21 15.74
C GLY A 93 -4.67 -8.10 15.13
N MET A 94 -4.15 -7.26 14.23
CA MET A 94 -4.93 -6.26 13.47
C MET A 94 -5.79 -5.34 14.37
N ARG A 95 -5.18 -4.71 15.38
CA ARG A 95 -5.81 -3.51 15.97
C ARG A 95 -5.87 -2.44 14.89
N ASN A 96 -7.08 -2.18 14.35
CA ASN A 96 -7.30 -1.29 13.21
C ASN A 96 -6.92 0.18 13.48
N ASP A 97 -6.76 0.55 14.75
CA ASP A 97 -6.50 1.92 15.19
C ASP A 97 -5.01 2.30 15.09
N MET A 98 -4.14 1.33 14.87
CA MET A 98 -2.68 1.50 14.88
C MET A 98 -2.03 0.83 13.68
N SER A 99 -0.98 1.45 13.15
CA SER A 99 -0.21 0.94 12.03
C SER A 99 1.28 1.03 12.34
N PRO A 100 2.08 0.06 11.88
CA PRO A 100 3.53 0.20 11.95
C PRO A 100 4.01 1.51 11.31
N GLY A 101 5.11 2.04 11.82
CA GLY A 101 5.68 3.33 11.42
C GLY A 101 5.03 4.57 12.05
N GLN A 102 3.92 4.44 12.79
CA GLN A 102 3.39 5.56 13.59
C GLN A 102 4.29 5.84 14.79
N GLU A 103 4.69 7.09 14.97
CA GLU A 103 5.52 7.53 16.10
C GLU A 103 4.64 7.80 17.31
N LEU A 104 5.02 7.28 18.48
CA LEU A 104 4.38 7.66 19.73
C LEU A 104 4.83 9.08 20.09
N ILE A 105 3.88 10.00 20.21
CA ILE A 105 4.15 11.41 20.52
C ILE A 105 3.66 11.82 21.90
N GLY A 106 2.76 11.05 22.51
CA GLY A 106 2.32 11.31 23.87
C GLY A 106 1.76 10.09 24.60
N VAL A 107 1.86 10.13 25.91
CA VAL A 107 1.20 9.20 26.83
C VAL A 107 0.45 10.05 27.86
N ASN A 108 -0.87 9.90 27.90
CA ASN A 108 -1.79 10.80 28.57
C ASN A 108 -1.59 12.25 28.10
N LYS A 109 -1.17 13.13 29.02
CA LYS A 109 -0.89 14.55 28.76
C LYS A 109 0.61 14.85 28.68
N VAL A 110 1.46 13.82 28.68
CA VAL A 110 2.91 13.96 28.67
C VAL A 110 3.43 13.68 27.26
N SER A 111 4.15 14.65 26.69
CA SER A 111 4.86 14.48 25.42
C SER A 111 6.01 13.51 25.59
N VAL A 112 6.19 12.62 24.62
CA VAL A 112 7.32 11.68 24.57
C VAL A 112 8.29 11.96 23.42
N LYS A 113 8.11 13.07 22.69
CA LYS A 113 9.11 13.54 21.72
C LYS A 113 10.42 13.85 22.47
N GLY A 114 11.56 13.37 21.97
CA GLY A 114 12.84 13.60 22.66
C GLY A 114 13.16 12.58 23.74
N LYS A 115 12.41 11.47 23.84
CA LYS A 115 12.63 10.43 24.84
C LYS A 115 13.11 9.15 24.17
N SER A 116 14.06 8.49 24.81
CA SER A 116 14.52 7.16 24.44
C SER A 116 13.42 6.11 24.67
N LEU A 117 13.56 4.94 24.03
CA LEU A 117 12.64 3.83 24.23
C LEU A 117 12.52 3.45 25.71
N GLN A 118 13.64 3.46 26.44
CA GLN A 118 13.66 3.12 27.87
C GLN A 118 12.79 4.08 28.69
N GLU A 119 12.97 5.38 28.53
CA GLU A 119 12.18 6.39 29.24
C GLU A 119 10.69 6.31 28.90
N VAL A 120 10.37 6.00 27.64
CA VAL A 120 8.98 5.78 27.21
C VAL A 120 8.38 4.57 27.93
N MET A 121 9.12 3.46 28.05
CA MET A 121 8.65 2.28 28.75
C MET A 121 8.45 2.53 30.25
N GLU A 122 9.36 3.27 30.89
CA GLU A 122 9.22 3.70 32.29
C GLU A 122 8.00 4.62 32.49
N LEU A 123 7.74 5.51 31.54
CA LEU A 123 6.57 6.38 31.55
C LEU A 123 5.27 5.58 31.38
N LEU A 124 5.24 4.60 30.48
CA LEU A 124 4.10 3.68 30.33
C LEU A 124 3.86 2.88 31.61
N GLN A 125 4.91 2.42 32.29
CA GLN A 125 4.81 1.68 33.54
C GLN A 125 4.33 2.53 34.72
N SER A 126 4.71 3.81 34.78
CA SER A 126 4.31 4.74 35.85
C SER A 126 2.98 5.48 35.59
N ALA A 127 2.51 5.54 34.34
CA ALA A 127 1.29 6.24 33.97
C ALA A 127 0.03 5.69 34.70
N ARG A 128 -0.93 6.56 34.99
CA ARG A 128 -2.23 6.13 35.54
C ARG A 128 -3.06 5.44 34.46
N SER A 129 -3.72 4.35 34.83
CA SER A 129 -4.66 3.62 33.96
C SER A 129 -6.06 4.27 34.04
N PRO A 130 -6.81 4.37 32.93
CA PRO A 130 -6.42 4.03 31.56
C PRO A 130 -5.44 5.07 30.97
N CYS A 131 -4.50 4.57 30.16
CA CYS A 131 -3.52 5.38 29.44
C CYS A 131 -4.07 5.78 28.07
N VAL A 132 -3.92 7.06 27.71
CA VAL A 132 -4.23 7.56 26.37
C VAL A 132 -2.92 7.72 25.60
N LEU A 133 -2.64 6.82 24.67
CA LEU A 133 -1.46 6.90 23.82
C LEU A 133 -1.79 7.72 22.57
N THR A 134 -0.99 8.73 22.27
CA THR A 134 -1.17 9.59 21.11
C THR A 134 -0.03 9.36 20.14
N PHE A 135 -0.34 9.16 18.87
CA PHE A 135 0.61 8.84 17.82
C PHE A 135 0.53 9.82 16.66
N THR A 136 1.59 9.90 15.87
CA THR A 136 1.53 10.60 14.58
C THR A 136 0.49 9.97 13.65
N PRO A 137 -0.01 10.73 12.67
CA PRO A 137 -0.84 10.16 11.62
C PRO A 137 -0.14 8.98 10.92
N PRO A 138 -0.87 7.95 10.49
CA PRO A 138 -0.27 6.85 9.76
C PRO A 138 0.43 7.37 8.49
N PRO A 139 1.63 6.89 8.16
CA PRO A 139 2.31 7.37 6.97
C PRO A 139 1.66 6.79 5.71
N SER A 140 1.60 7.58 4.64
CA SER A 140 0.97 7.15 3.37
C SER A 140 1.56 5.82 2.86
N PRO A 141 0.74 4.84 2.49
CA PRO A 141 1.23 3.52 2.10
C PRO A 141 2.12 3.59 0.86
N ILE A 142 3.01 2.60 0.74
CA ILE A 142 3.83 2.39 -0.47
C ILE A 142 2.95 1.72 -1.51
N VAL A 143 2.74 2.41 -2.64
CA VAL A 143 1.89 1.96 -3.74
C VAL A 143 2.71 1.71 -4.99
N VAL A 144 2.18 0.83 -5.82
CA VAL A 144 2.66 0.57 -7.17
C VAL A 144 2.22 1.73 -8.07
N SER A 145 3.17 2.54 -8.52
CA SER A 145 2.90 3.65 -9.45
C SER A 145 2.84 3.21 -10.90
N GLU A 146 3.67 2.25 -11.26
CA GLU A 146 3.85 1.74 -12.62
C GLU A 146 4.10 0.23 -12.58
N VAL A 147 3.64 -0.47 -13.62
CA VAL A 147 3.74 -1.94 -13.75
C VAL A 147 4.11 -2.29 -15.17
N LEU A 148 5.21 -3.02 -15.32
CA LEU A 148 5.66 -3.59 -16.59
C LEU A 148 5.07 -4.98 -16.82
N GLY A 149 5.21 -5.49 -18.05
CA GLY A 149 4.58 -6.73 -18.53
C GLY A 149 4.70 -7.92 -17.57
N PRO A 150 5.92 -8.32 -17.14
CA PRO A 150 6.10 -9.48 -16.26
C PRO A 150 5.31 -9.39 -14.95
N ALA A 151 5.40 -8.25 -14.25
CA ALA A 151 4.65 -8.04 -13.02
C ALA A 151 3.12 -7.99 -13.24
N ARG A 152 2.67 -7.49 -14.40
CA ARG A 152 1.25 -7.49 -14.76
C ARG A 152 0.71 -8.92 -14.96
N LEU A 153 1.51 -9.81 -15.55
CA LEU A 153 1.15 -11.23 -15.71
C LEU A 153 1.03 -11.94 -14.35
N LEU A 154 1.85 -11.55 -13.38
CA LEU A 154 1.78 -12.04 -11.99
C LEU A 154 0.60 -11.46 -11.19
N GLY A 155 -0.24 -10.63 -11.80
CA GLY A 155 -1.42 -10.06 -11.15
C GLY A 155 -1.21 -8.72 -10.47
N VAL A 156 0.01 -8.18 -10.43
CA VAL A 156 0.29 -6.86 -9.84
C VAL A 156 -0.37 -5.77 -10.71
N ARG A 157 -0.97 -4.77 -10.06
CA ARG A 157 -1.67 -3.65 -10.72
C ARG A 157 -1.21 -2.32 -10.13
N LYS A 158 -1.25 -1.29 -10.96
CA LYS A 158 -1.09 0.10 -10.52
C LYS A 158 -2.11 0.41 -9.43
N GLY A 159 -1.68 1.07 -8.36
CA GLY A 159 -2.51 1.41 -7.20
C GLY A 159 -2.54 0.34 -6.10
N MET A 160 -2.03 -0.87 -6.35
CA MET A 160 -1.87 -1.85 -5.27
C MET A 160 -0.84 -1.36 -4.24
N VAL A 161 -1.06 -1.71 -2.98
CA VAL A 161 -0.17 -1.38 -1.86
C VAL A 161 0.79 -2.54 -1.62
N LEU A 162 2.09 -2.24 -1.47
CA LEU A 162 3.04 -3.21 -0.96
C LEU A 162 2.76 -3.43 0.55
N ARG A 163 2.19 -4.58 0.88
CA ARG A 163 1.74 -4.91 2.23
C ARG A 163 2.86 -5.53 3.06
N SER A 164 3.62 -6.46 2.49
CA SER A 164 4.71 -7.13 3.21
C SER A 164 5.84 -7.59 2.30
N VAL A 165 7.02 -7.73 2.90
CA VAL A 165 8.25 -8.29 2.34
C VAL A 165 8.75 -9.36 3.32
N ASP A 166 8.84 -10.63 2.91
CA ASP A 166 9.20 -11.77 3.78
C ASP A 166 8.48 -11.73 5.13
N ASP A 167 7.15 -11.59 5.06
CA ASP A 167 6.24 -11.52 6.21
C ASP A 167 6.38 -10.27 7.09
N SER A 168 7.38 -9.42 6.85
CA SER A 168 7.51 -8.11 7.49
C SER A 168 6.55 -7.10 6.87
N SER A 169 5.73 -6.44 7.69
CA SER A 169 4.79 -5.42 7.22
C SER A 169 5.51 -4.20 6.64
N MET A 170 5.16 -3.81 5.42
CA MET A 170 5.62 -2.58 4.76
C MET A 170 4.63 -1.42 4.92
N VAL A 171 3.50 -1.66 5.59
CA VAL A 171 2.56 -0.60 5.98
C VAL A 171 3.25 0.25 7.05
N GLY A 172 3.73 1.44 6.68
CA GLY A 172 4.56 2.24 7.59
C GLY A 172 5.96 2.53 7.08
N ALA A 173 6.56 1.52 6.44
CA ALA A 173 7.98 1.48 6.11
C ALA A 173 8.42 2.65 5.24
N LYS A 174 9.68 3.06 5.37
CA LYS A 174 10.31 4.00 4.44
C LYS A 174 10.64 3.26 3.15
N LEU A 175 10.69 3.99 2.03
CA LEU A 175 11.13 3.40 0.76
C LEU A 175 12.55 2.84 0.84
N ALA A 176 13.41 3.42 1.70
CA ALA A 176 14.75 2.89 1.96
C ALA A 176 14.72 1.50 2.60
N ASP A 177 13.80 1.25 3.54
CA ASP A 177 13.64 -0.05 4.20
C ASP A 177 13.22 -1.11 3.18
N VAL A 178 12.35 -0.75 2.23
CA VAL A 178 11.99 -1.63 1.10
C VAL A 178 13.20 -1.91 0.23
N SER A 179 13.97 -0.89 -0.15
CA SER A 179 15.20 -1.09 -0.93
C SER A 179 16.16 -2.04 -0.23
N SER A 180 16.38 -1.86 1.08
CA SER A 180 17.25 -2.71 1.88
C SER A 180 16.75 -4.15 1.95
N ALA A 181 15.44 -4.36 2.12
CA ALA A 181 14.84 -5.69 2.14
C ALA A 181 14.96 -6.40 0.79
N LEU A 182 14.97 -5.65 -0.32
CA LEU A 182 15.16 -6.19 -1.67
C LEU A 182 16.63 -6.38 -2.06
N HIS A 183 17.58 -5.71 -1.39
CA HIS A 183 18.96 -5.55 -1.83
C HIS A 183 19.77 -6.86 -1.86
N GLY A 184 19.33 -7.91 -1.16
CA GLY A 184 19.97 -9.22 -1.15
C GLY A 184 19.24 -10.31 -1.94
N ALA A 185 18.12 -9.97 -2.59
CA ALA A 185 17.31 -10.97 -3.27
C ALA A 185 18.08 -11.63 -4.42
N SER A 186 18.12 -12.96 -4.42
CA SER A 186 18.78 -13.78 -5.43
C SER A 186 18.01 -15.08 -5.65
N GLU A 187 18.39 -15.90 -6.62
CA GLU A 187 17.81 -17.23 -6.80
C GLU A 187 18.00 -18.13 -5.56
N ASN A 188 19.12 -17.97 -4.86
CA ASN A 188 19.44 -18.71 -3.64
C ASN A 188 18.81 -18.12 -2.37
N SER A 189 18.31 -16.88 -2.45
CA SER A 189 17.66 -16.17 -1.35
C SER A 189 16.52 -15.33 -1.91
N PRO A 190 15.39 -15.96 -2.29
CA PRO A 190 14.23 -15.27 -2.82
C PRO A 190 13.50 -14.51 -1.71
N VAL A 191 12.94 -13.36 -2.08
CA VAL A 191 12.14 -12.50 -1.22
C VAL A 191 10.66 -12.56 -1.65
N ARG A 192 9.74 -12.78 -0.70
CA ARG A 192 8.29 -12.79 -0.96
C ARG A 192 7.71 -11.39 -0.82
N LEU A 193 7.10 -10.89 -1.87
CA LEU A 193 6.43 -9.59 -1.88
C LEU A 193 4.92 -9.79 -1.96
N THR A 194 4.18 -9.24 -1.00
CA THR A 194 2.71 -9.30 -1.01
C THR A 194 2.12 -7.93 -1.28
N PHE A 195 1.28 -7.85 -2.31
CA PHE A 195 0.53 -6.68 -2.73
C PHE A 195 -0.95 -6.85 -2.40
N SER A 196 -1.60 -5.81 -1.90
CA SER A 196 -3.03 -5.83 -1.56
C SER A 196 -3.75 -4.65 -2.22
N SER A 197 -5.08 -4.75 -2.33
CA SER A 197 -5.90 -3.59 -2.73
C SER A 197 -5.68 -2.43 -1.77
N TYR A 198 -5.70 -1.22 -2.30
CA TYR A 198 -5.61 0.00 -1.48
C TYR A 198 -6.69 0.00 -0.38
N ASP A 199 -7.94 -0.33 -0.71
CA ASP A 199 -9.08 -0.30 0.21
C ASP A 199 -8.98 -1.35 1.35
N LYS A 200 -8.19 -2.41 1.17
CA LYS A 200 -7.96 -3.42 2.22
C LYS A 200 -6.90 -3.01 3.22
N VAL A 201 -6.05 -2.06 2.86
CA VAL A 201 -4.93 -1.59 3.69
C VAL A 201 -5.29 -0.25 4.33
N VAL A 202 -5.87 0.65 3.52
CA VAL A 202 -6.43 1.91 3.95
C VAL A 202 -7.91 1.67 4.19
N TYR A 203 -8.24 1.05 5.32
CA TYR A 203 -9.61 1.12 5.82
C TYR A 203 -9.94 2.60 6.07
N PRO A 204 -11.13 3.10 5.71
CA PRO A 204 -11.62 4.31 6.34
C PRO A 204 -11.72 3.98 7.83
N ARG A 205 -10.78 4.44 8.65
CA ARG A 205 -10.94 4.37 10.10
C ARG A 205 -12.20 5.16 10.38
N VAL A 206 -13.26 4.45 10.74
CA VAL A 206 -14.50 5.06 11.19
C VAL A 206 -14.09 5.96 12.33
N ARG A 207 -14.20 7.27 12.13
CA ARG A 207 -14.03 8.29 13.17
C ARG A 207 -14.78 7.78 14.41
N SER A 208 -14.05 7.33 15.42
CA SER A 208 -14.60 7.31 16.77
C SER A 208 -15.03 8.75 17.05
N PRO A 209 -16.32 9.01 17.32
CA PRO A 209 -16.84 10.37 17.52
C PRO A 209 -16.38 10.85 18.89
N SER A 210 -15.11 11.22 19.01
CA SER A 210 -14.58 11.83 20.22
C SER A 210 -13.64 12.97 19.86
N LEU A 211 -14.25 14.16 19.88
CA LEU A 211 -13.68 15.50 19.90
C LEU A 211 -12.98 15.96 18.61
N ALA A 212 -13.70 16.85 17.92
CA ALA A 212 -13.20 17.71 16.86
C ALA A 212 -12.18 18.72 17.40
N GLU A 213 -11.08 18.91 16.68
CA GLU A 213 -10.28 20.14 16.73
C GLU A 213 -9.83 20.53 15.32
N GLU A 214 -9.71 21.84 15.12
CA GLU A 214 -9.58 22.59 13.86
C GLU A 214 -8.21 22.46 13.14
N PRO A 215 -8.14 22.83 11.84
CA PRO A 215 -6.92 22.68 11.05
C PRO A 215 -6.06 23.96 11.03
N GLU A 216 -4.75 23.81 11.25
CA GLU A 216 -3.77 24.84 10.85
C GLU A 216 -2.77 24.34 9.79
N SER A 217 -2.81 25.07 8.68
CA SER A 217 -1.76 25.44 7.71
C SER A 217 -0.61 24.48 7.38
N SER A 218 -0.69 24.02 6.12
CA SER A 218 0.33 23.41 5.26
C SER A 218 1.71 24.07 5.22
N ARG A 219 2.78 23.27 4.99
CA ARG A 219 3.89 23.59 4.04
C ARG A 219 4.90 22.44 3.76
N ILE A 220 5.14 22.26 2.44
CA ILE A 220 6.33 21.77 1.69
C ILE A 220 6.63 20.25 1.60
N THR A 221 6.47 19.75 0.37
CA THR A 221 6.76 18.40 -0.15
C THR A 221 8.19 18.20 -0.66
N LEU A 222 8.86 17.12 -0.24
CA LEU A 222 10.05 16.53 -0.88
C LEU A 222 9.65 15.28 -1.68
N ARG A 223 10.20 15.15 -2.90
CA ARG A 223 9.92 14.03 -3.84
C ARG A 223 10.75 12.81 -3.49
N ASN A 224 10.12 11.72 -3.03
CA ASN A 224 10.75 10.41 -2.86
C ASN A 224 10.15 9.40 -3.86
N THR A 225 10.81 9.20 -5.00
CA THR A 225 10.49 8.14 -5.98
C THR A 225 11.67 7.19 -6.03
N LEU A 226 11.42 5.88 -5.91
CA LEU A 226 12.44 4.85 -6.07
C LEU A 226 12.25 4.19 -7.44
N CYS A 227 13.22 4.38 -8.33
CA CYS A 227 13.31 3.66 -9.61
C CYS A 227 14.48 2.67 -9.50
N ILE A 228 14.20 1.37 -9.56
CA ILE A 228 15.25 0.35 -9.70
C ILE A 228 15.24 -0.09 -11.16
N GLY A 229 16.31 0.20 -11.90
CA GLY A 229 16.46 -0.20 -13.30
C GLY A 229 17.85 -0.75 -13.58
N ALA A 230 17.91 -1.91 -14.23
CA ALA A 230 19.00 -2.32 -15.12
C ALA A 230 18.56 -3.49 -16.02
N VAL A 231 19.02 -3.46 -17.27
CA VAL A 231 18.80 -4.38 -18.39
C VAL A 231 19.77 -5.57 -18.28
N VAL A 232 19.34 -6.79 -18.62
CA VAL A 232 19.92 -7.69 -19.65
C VAL A 232 18.96 -8.87 -19.84
N ALA A 233 18.65 -9.14 -21.11
CA ALA A 233 17.90 -10.30 -21.56
C ALA A 233 18.76 -11.57 -21.52
N ALA A 234 18.18 -12.68 -21.08
CA ALA A 234 18.58 -14.00 -21.54
C ALA A 234 17.33 -14.87 -21.62
N PHE A 235 16.83 -15.05 -22.84
CA PHE A 235 16.00 -16.21 -23.17
C PHE A 235 16.90 -17.44 -23.08
N SER A 236 16.43 -18.49 -22.41
CA SER A 236 16.89 -19.84 -22.67
C SER A 236 15.66 -20.73 -22.84
N LEU A 237 15.66 -21.44 -23.98
CA LEU A 237 14.66 -22.35 -24.51
C LEU A 237 14.28 -23.49 -23.55
#